data_AF-A0A0K0DCP8-F1
#
_entry.id   AF-A0A0K0DCP8-F1
#
_cell.length_a   1.000
_cell.length_b   1.000
_cell.length_c   1.000
_cell.angle_alpha   90.00
_cell.angle_beta   90.00
_cell.angle_gamma   90.00
#
_symmetry.space_group_name_H-M   'P 1'
#
loop_
_entity.id
_entity.type
_entity.pdbx_description
1 polymer ?
#
loop_
_entity_poly.entity_id
_entity_poly.type
_entity_poly.pdbx_seq_one_letter_code
_entity_poly.pdbx_strand_id
1 'polypeptide(L)'
;NGPAGLALSAFLSGVLPYYNPNAPHPDPTVDEKLRENLCQSLIDQDLKWCETIEFLGGSSRPLSILYDSLVRPGADVGAQISSRLLWQTDERRQIPHLVLGETAVGGSWNNYDPEMIALSSSSWLDLPGLSISDWLQGTPLISRLSLSLCTLSQYHRRLMTCDEKSSHSHTFLHFKKTGGVWSVSGKRLDGMSFSYTANHVILACGLMKKRPLEVFLTTFIFIIQRYSYVYSVRVVVVGDGITSADAVRVCLEHEVPVLHLMRRTERQIQNSVLSRLSPLHYLEYHSIYRLMIGKDSHPLYVKRHASSIISVDENSEKCSLLVVCIGRVSDFDGILVGKYTFTGYHSEEDPTLMRVGSFAGDNLVRYIVGGCLDVARSLHNLYRNKNSSAM
;
A
#
# COMPACT_ATOMS: atom_id res chain seq x y z
N ASN A 1 7.88 -0.70 8.48
CA ASN A 1 6.88 -1.41 9.33
C ASN A 1 5.41 -1.12 8.97
N GLY A 2 5.08 -0.79 7.71
CA GLY A 2 3.70 -0.76 7.21
C GLY A 2 3.31 -2.07 6.50
N PRO A 3 2.13 -2.14 5.84
CA PRO A 3 1.58 -3.38 5.26
C PRO A 3 2.56 -4.18 4.40
N ALA A 4 3.37 -3.51 3.56
CA ALA A 4 4.37 -4.20 2.73
C ALA A 4 5.51 -4.85 3.54
N GLY A 5 6.10 -4.10 4.48
CA GLY A 5 7.16 -4.66 5.32
C GLY A 5 6.64 -5.77 6.22
N LEU A 6 5.39 -5.64 6.65
CA LEU A 6 4.68 -6.61 7.47
C LEU A 6 4.31 -7.89 6.70
N ALA A 7 3.82 -7.79 5.47
CA ALA A 7 3.54 -8.94 4.63
C ALA A 7 4.81 -9.71 4.26
N LEU A 8 5.88 -8.99 3.89
CA LEU A 8 7.18 -9.61 3.61
C LEU A 8 7.74 -10.30 4.86
N SER A 9 7.70 -9.63 6.01
CA SER A 9 8.17 -10.20 7.28
C SER A 9 7.43 -11.48 7.65
N ALA A 10 6.13 -11.58 7.39
CA ALA A 10 5.37 -12.82 7.60
C ALA A 10 5.92 -13.99 6.79
N PHE A 11 6.15 -13.80 5.48
CA PHE A 11 6.75 -14.84 4.63
C PHE A 11 8.17 -15.23 5.10
N LEU A 12 9.01 -14.23 5.41
CA LEU A 12 10.36 -14.47 5.91
C LEU A 12 10.39 -15.12 7.31
N SER A 13 9.31 -15.00 8.07
CA SER A 13 9.11 -15.66 9.37
C SER A 13 8.58 -17.09 9.24
N GLY A 14 8.45 -17.61 8.01
CA GLY A 14 8.00 -18.98 7.75
C GLY A 14 6.49 -19.14 7.66
N VAL A 15 5.72 -18.07 7.43
CA VAL A 15 4.29 -18.19 7.08
C VAL A 15 4.17 -18.54 5.60
N LEU A 16 3.87 -19.80 5.31
CA LEU A 16 3.94 -20.38 3.97
C LEU A 16 2.53 -20.58 3.36
N PRO A 17 2.26 -20.05 2.16
CA PRO A 17 1.02 -20.32 1.44
C PRO A 17 1.08 -21.64 0.65
N TYR A 18 0.15 -22.55 0.90
CA TYR A 18 -0.04 -23.79 0.14
C TYR A 18 -1.35 -23.74 -0.64
N TYR A 19 -1.40 -24.41 -1.79
CA TYR A 19 -2.64 -24.55 -2.53
C TYR A 19 -3.63 -25.50 -1.82
N ASN A 20 -4.91 -25.13 -1.75
CA ASN A 20 -5.96 -25.94 -1.15
C ASN A 20 -6.66 -26.81 -2.19
N PRO A 21 -6.39 -28.13 -2.28
CA PRO A 21 -7.02 -28.98 -3.29
C PRO A 21 -8.54 -29.17 -3.08
N ASN A 22 -9.05 -28.90 -1.87
CA ASN A 22 -10.47 -28.99 -1.52
C ASN A 22 -11.26 -27.73 -1.92
N ALA A 23 -10.56 -26.66 -2.29
CA ALA A 23 -11.16 -25.44 -2.79
C ALA A 23 -10.49 -25.11 -4.13
N PRO A 24 -10.92 -25.75 -5.25
CA PRO A 24 -10.29 -25.55 -6.55
C PRO A 24 -10.38 -24.10 -7.03
N HIS A 25 -9.38 -23.70 -7.79
CA HIS A 25 -9.34 -22.43 -8.50
C HIS A 25 -10.39 -22.44 -9.62
N PRO A 26 -11.13 -21.34 -9.84
CA PRO A 26 -12.18 -21.30 -10.87
C PRO A 26 -11.67 -21.49 -12.31
N ASP A 27 -10.43 -21.07 -12.58
CA ASP A 27 -9.73 -21.38 -13.84
C ASP A 27 -9.14 -22.81 -13.78
N PRO A 28 -9.56 -23.75 -14.63
CA PRO A 28 -9.10 -25.14 -14.62
C PRO A 28 -7.61 -25.29 -14.95
N THR A 29 -7.04 -24.43 -15.79
CA THR A 29 -5.62 -24.49 -16.18
C THR A 29 -4.74 -24.13 -14.98
N VAL A 30 -5.15 -23.10 -14.24
CA VAL A 30 -4.48 -22.70 -13.00
C VAL A 30 -4.63 -23.78 -11.92
N ASP A 31 -5.82 -24.37 -11.77
CA ASP A 31 -6.06 -25.46 -10.82
C ASP A 31 -5.16 -26.68 -11.12
N GLU A 32 -5.09 -27.11 -12.38
CA GLU A 32 -4.25 -28.22 -12.82
C GLU A 32 -2.77 -27.99 -12.48
N LYS A 33 -2.23 -26.81 -12.85
CA LYS A 33 -0.83 -26.46 -12.59
C LYS A 33 -0.47 -26.45 -11.11
N LEU A 34 -1.37 -25.97 -10.26
CA LEU A 34 -1.16 -25.93 -8.81
C LEU A 34 -1.30 -27.32 -8.16
N ARG A 35 -2.14 -28.20 -8.71
CA ARG A 35 -2.29 -29.59 -8.26
C ARG A 35 -1.05 -30.45 -8.54
N GLU A 36 -0.25 -30.11 -9.54
CA GLU A 36 1.03 -30.79 -9.81
C GLU A 36 2.00 -30.72 -8.61
N ASN A 37 1.86 -29.72 -7.73
CA ASN A 37 2.82 -29.43 -6.66
C ASN A 37 2.17 -29.20 -5.27
N LEU A 38 1.13 -29.96 -4.90
CA LEU A 38 0.39 -29.77 -3.64
C LEU A 38 1.24 -29.84 -2.36
N CYS A 39 2.33 -30.62 -2.37
CA CYS A 39 3.23 -30.76 -1.23
C CYS A 39 4.20 -29.59 -1.06
N GLN A 40 4.17 -28.60 -1.96
CA GLN A 40 5.08 -27.46 -1.96
C GLN A 40 4.30 -26.17 -1.72
N SER A 41 4.89 -25.28 -0.90
CA SER A 41 4.42 -23.91 -0.77
C SER A 41 4.55 -23.17 -2.09
N LEU A 42 3.69 -22.18 -2.34
CA LEU A 42 3.88 -21.23 -3.45
C LEU A 42 5.20 -20.45 -3.34
N ILE A 43 5.93 -20.53 -2.21
CA ILE A 43 7.30 -20.01 -2.13
C ILE A 43 8.30 -20.91 -2.89
N ASP A 44 8.06 -22.22 -2.96
CA ASP A 44 9.00 -23.19 -3.50
C ASP A 44 8.66 -23.66 -4.91
N GLN A 45 7.39 -23.60 -5.31
CA GLN A 45 6.94 -24.06 -6.62
C GLN A 45 7.59 -23.29 -7.78
N ASP A 46 7.79 -23.94 -8.93
CA ASP A 46 8.06 -23.22 -10.18
C ASP A 46 6.76 -22.66 -10.75
N LEU A 47 6.64 -21.33 -10.71
CA LEU A 47 5.44 -20.59 -11.12
C LEU A 47 5.64 -19.84 -12.44
N LYS A 48 6.71 -20.13 -13.21
CA LYS A 48 6.97 -19.47 -14.50
C LYS A 48 5.85 -19.64 -15.51
N TRP A 49 5.07 -20.71 -15.40
CA TRP A 49 3.86 -20.92 -16.22
C TRP A 49 2.81 -19.80 -16.05
N CYS A 50 2.87 -18.96 -15.01
CA CYS A 50 1.99 -17.80 -14.89
C CYS A 50 2.17 -16.83 -16.07
N GLU A 51 3.37 -16.75 -16.63
CA GLU A 51 3.65 -15.88 -17.78
C GLU A 51 2.97 -16.39 -19.07
N THR A 52 2.62 -17.68 -19.13
CA THR A 52 2.02 -18.28 -20.32
C THR A 52 0.48 -18.23 -20.33
N ILE A 53 -0.16 -17.92 -19.20
CA ILE A 53 -1.62 -17.84 -19.09
C ILE A 53 -2.08 -16.42 -19.44
N GLU A 54 -2.97 -16.28 -20.42
CA GLU A 54 -3.33 -14.99 -21.03
C GLU A 54 -3.70 -13.90 -20.01
N PHE A 55 -4.59 -14.20 -19.05
CA PHE A 55 -5.02 -13.20 -18.05
C PHE A 55 -3.95 -12.85 -17.01
N LEU A 56 -2.96 -13.73 -16.81
CA LEU A 56 -1.84 -13.51 -15.89
C LEU A 56 -0.67 -12.82 -16.62
N GLY A 57 -0.28 -13.33 -17.78
CA GLY A 57 0.86 -12.91 -18.59
C GLY A 57 0.68 -11.56 -19.27
N GLY A 58 -0.56 -11.08 -19.47
CA GLY A 58 -0.83 -9.72 -19.91
C GLY A 58 -0.44 -8.64 -18.88
N SER A 59 -0.18 -9.04 -17.63
CA SER A 59 0.29 -8.16 -16.56
C SER A 59 1.81 -8.10 -16.52
N SER A 60 2.37 -6.94 -16.15
CA SER A 60 3.80 -6.83 -15.82
C SER A 60 4.18 -7.53 -14.50
N ARG A 61 3.19 -8.11 -13.78
CA ARG A 61 3.36 -8.79 -12.48
C ARG A 61 2.51 -10.07 -12.41
N PRO A 62 2.80 -11.08 -13.24
CA PRO A 62 1.95 -12.28 -13.36
C PRO A 62 1.79 -13.02 -12.02
N LEU A 63 2.85 -13.13 -11.22
CA LEU A 63 2.79 -13.76 -9.89
C LEU A 63 1.89 -13.00 -8.91
N SER A 64 1.90 -11.67 -8.95
CA SER A 64 1.05 -10.87 -8.07
C SER A 64 -0.43 -11.02 -8.44
N ILE A 65 -0.73 -11.19 -9.73
CA ILE A 65 -2.10 -11.48 -10.20
C ILE A 65 -2.50 -12.92 -9.85
N LEU A 66 -1.62 -13.91 -9.99
CA LEU A 66 -1.89 -15.28 -9.54
C LEU A 66 -2.21 -15.31 -8.05
N TYR A 67 -1.38 -14.66 -7.23
CA TYR A 67 -1.62 -14.61 -5.80
C TYR A 67 -2.99 -14.00 -5.48
N ASP A 68 -3.33 -12.90 -6.15
CA ASP A 68 -4.63 -12.25 -5.97
C ASP A 68 -5.80 -13.14 -6.42
N SER A 69 -5.68 -13.86 -7.54
CA SER A 69 -6.70 -14.81 -8.01
C SER A 69 -6.89 -16.00 -7.08
N LEU A 70 -5.84 -16.38 -6.33
CA LEU A 70 -5.90 -17.46 -5.34
C LEU A 70 -6.51 -17.00 -4.01
N VAL A 71 -6.13 -15.83 -3.51
CA VAL A 71 -6.67 -15.34 -2.23
C VAL A 71 -8.11 -14.85 -2.41
N ARG A 72 -8.43 -14.26 -3.58
CA ARG A 72 -9.73 -13.64 -3.86
C ARG A 72 -10.19 -13.95 -5.28
N PRO A 73 -10.62 -15.19 -5.56
CA PRO A 73 -11.09 -15.55 -6.89
C PRO A 73 -12.26 -14.67 -7.34
N GLY A 74 -12.15 -14.05 -8.51
CA GLY A 74 -13.22 -13.23 -9.10
C GLY A 74 -13.45 -11.87 -8.43
N ALA A 75 -12.50 -11.35 -7.63
CA ALA A 75 -12.66 -10.05 -6.97
C ALA A 75 -12.94 -8.88 -7.93
N ASP A 76 -12.41 -8.90 -9.16
CA ASP A 76 -12.63 -7.83 -10.14
C ASP A 76 -14.07 -7.77 -10.67
N VAL A 77 -14.79 -8.90 -10.61
CA VAL A 77 -16.23 -8.96 -10.92
C VAL A 77 -17.09 -8.89 -9.66
N GLY A 78 -16.49 -8.61 -8.50
CA GLY A 78 -17.18 -8.49 -7.23
C GLY A 78 -17.56 -9.82 -6.57
N ALA A 79 -17.03 -10.94 -7.05
CA ALA A 79 -17.33 -12.25 -6.46
C ALA A 79 -16.80 -12.35 -5.02
N GLN A 80 -17.57 -13.00 -4.14
CA GLN A 80 -17.20 -13.27 -2.75
C GLN A 80 -16.84 -14.75 -2.60
N ILE A 81 -15.72 -15.14 -3.20
CA ILE A 81 -15.22 -16.51 -3.15
C ILE A 81 -14.09 -16.58 -2.11
N SER A 82 -14.13 -17.57 -1.22
CA SER A 82 -13.11 -17.75 -0.17
C SER A 82 -11.71 -18.00 -0.76
N SER A 83 -10.65 -17.83 0.03
CA SER A 83 -9.28 -18.14 -0.42
C SER A 83 -9.12 -19.59 -0.88
N ARG A 84 -8.27 -19.81 -1.88
CA ARG A 84 -7.79 -21.12 -2.38
C ARG A 84 -6.48 -21.54 -1.70
N LEU A 85 -6.04 -20.80 -0.68
CA LEU A 85 -4.80 -21.06 0.03
C LEU A 85 -5.05 -21.65 1.42
N LEU A 86 -4.17 -22.55 1.83
CA LEU A 86 -3.96 -22.97 3.20
C LEU A 86 -2.67 -22.34 3.71
N TRP A 87 -2.68 -21.88 4.96
CA TRP A 87 -1.51 -21.29 5.59
C TRP A 87 -0.87 -22.28 6.54
N GLN A 88 0.43 -22.49 6.40
CA GLN A 88 1.23 -23.29 7.33
C GLN A 88 2.37 -22.44 7.88
N THR A 89 2.78 -22.68 9.12
CA THR A 89 3.93 -22.00 9.72
C THR A 89 5.06 -23.00 9.91
N ASP A 90 6.26 -22.67 9.44
CA ASP A 90 7.47 -23.47 9.62
C ASP A 90 8.64 -22.59 10.08
N GLU A 91 8.99 -22.66 11.35
CA GLU A 91 10.09 -21.89 11.95
C GLU A 91 11.46 -22.23 11.34
N ARG A 92 11.65 -23.44 10.82
CA ARG A 92 12.93 -23.85 10.21
C ARG A 92 13.19 -23.12 8.88
N ARG A 93 12.13 -22.59 8.30
CA ARG A 93 12.17 -21.83 7.05
C ARG A 93 12.47 -20.36 7.29
N GLN A 94 12.59 -19.91 8.54
CA GLN A 94 12.84 -18.50 8.85
C GLN A 94 14.15 -17.99 8.25
N ILE A 95 14.07 -16.80 7.64
CA ILE A 95 15.23 -16.00 7.28
C ILE A 95 15.38 -14.93 8.37
N PRO A 96 16.46 -14.92 9.15
CA PRO A 96 16.68 -13.87 10.16
C PRO A 96 16.64 -12.49 9.53
N HIS A 97 15.73 -11.64 10.02
CA HIS A 97 15.50 -10.31 9.45
C HIS A 97 15.09 -9.31 10.53
N LEU A 98 15.18 -8.02 10.17
CA LEU A 98 14.97 -6.87 11.04
C LEU A 98 14.04 -5.88 10.33
N VAL A 99 12.93 -5.49 10.97
CA VAL A 99 11.97 -4.53 10.38
C VAL A 99 12.12 -3.17 11.03
N LEU A 100 12.78 -2.25 10.33
CA LEU A 100 12.91 -0.85 10.76
C LEU A 100 11.72 0.00 10.27
N GLY A 101 11.28 0.94 11.10
CA GLY A 101 10.28 1.92 10.72
C GLY A 101 10.37 3.18 11.58
N GLU A 102 9.82 4.28 11.09
CA GLU A 102 9.83 5.56 11.82
C GLU A 102 8.60 5.74 12.71
N THR A 103 7.54 4.99 12.44
CA THR A 103 6.24 5.09 13.14
C THR A 103 6.03 3.88 14.04
N ALA A 104 4.91 3.84 14.76
CA ALA A 104 4.39 2.60 15.31
C ALA A 104 4.10 1.57 14.19
N VAL A 105 3.87 0.32 14.55
CA VAL A 105 3.40 -0.71 13.61
C VAL A 105 2.17 -0.21 12.85
N GLY A 106 2.09 -0.50 11.55
CA GLY A 106 1.00 -0.05 10.67
C GLY A 106 1.45 1.03 9.68
N GLY A 107 2.62 1.63 9.89
CA GLY A 107 3.22 2.56 8.92
C GLY A 107 2.39 3.83 8.76
N SER A 108 2.05 4.19 7.51
CA SER A 108 1.29 5.42 7.22
C SER A 108 -0.12 5.45 7.80
N TRP A 109 -0.67 4.30 8.18
CA TRP A 109 -2.03 4.19 8.71
C TRP A 109 -2.18 4.84 10.09
N ASN A 110 -1.08 4.93 10.85
CA ASN A 110 -1.04 5.63 12.13
C ASN A 110 -1.32 7.13 12.02
N ASN A 111 -1.22 7.69 10.81
CA ASN A 111 -1.39 9.12 10.56
C ASN A 111 -2.67 9.43 9.79
N TYR A 112 -3.55 8.43 9.59
CA TYR A 112 -4.84 8.64 8.95
C TYR A 112 -5.89 9.01 9.99
N ASP A 113 -6.90 9.76 9.54
CA ASP A 113 -8.06 10.09 10.36
C ASP A 113 -8.79 8.80 10.77
N PRO A 114 -9.15 8.62 12.06
CA PRO A 114 -9.91 7.46 12.51
C PRO A 114 -11.22 7.23 11.74
N GLU A 115 -11.85 8.29 11.25
CA GLU A 115 -13.11 8.22 10.49
C GLU A 115 -12.88 7.89 9.01
N MET A 116 -11.64 7.89 8.53
CA MET A 116 -11.32 7.56 7.15
C MET A 116 -11.65 6.08 6.88
N ILE A 117 -12.39 5.85 5.79
CA ILE A 117 -12.82 4.54 5.35
C ILE A 117 -11.81 4.00 4.33
N ALA A 118 -11.49 2.71 4.43
CA ALA A 118 -10.62 2.05 3.46
C ALA A 118 -11.26 2.08 2.06
N LEU A 119 -10.45 2.34 1.04
CA LEU A 119 -10.91 2.22 -0.36
C LEU A 119 -11.23 0.76 -0.70
N SER A 120 -10.40 -0.17 -0.27
CA SER A 120 -10.59 -1.59 -0.56
C SER A 120 -11.65 -2.20 0.36
N SER A 121 -12.36 -3.22 -0.13
CA SER A 121 -13.18 -4.07 0.73
C SER A 121 -12.33 -4.68 1.85
N SER A 122 -12.93 -4.89 3.01
CA SER A 122 -12.33 -5.50 4.19
C SER A 122 -11.66 -6.84 3.89
N SER A 123 -12.30 -7.68 3.08
CA SER A 123 -11.75 -8.97 2.62
C SER A 123 -10.51 -8.82 1.71
N TRP A 124 -10.20 -7.60 1.26
CA TRP A 124 -9.01 -7.30 0.45
C TRP A 124 -7.86 -6.73 1.27
N LEU A 125 -8.06 -6.55 2.58
CA LEU A 125 -7.05 -6.07 3.51
C LEU A 125 -6.33 -7.22 4.24
N ASP A 126 -6.66 -8.47 3.88
CA ASP A 126 -6.00 -9.67 4.37
C ASP A 126 -4.49 -9.64 4.08
N LEU A 127 -3.74 -10.15 5.05
CA LEU A 127 -2.29 -10.25 5.03
C LEU A 127 -1.89 -11.72 5.24
N PRO A 128 -0.65 -12.13 4.94
CA PRO A 128 -0.27 -13.54 4.98
C PRO A 128 -0.60 -14.21 6.32
N GLY A 129 -1.35 -15.32 6.26
CA GLY A 129 -1.73 -16.11 7.43
C GLY A 129 -2.83 -15.50 8.31
N LEU A 130 -3.41 -14.35 7.96
CA LEU A 130 -4.43 -13.69 8.76
C LEU A 130 -5.54 -13.07 7.90
N SER A 131 -6.77 -13.51 8.13
CA SER A 131 -7.95 -12.88 7.54
C SER A 131 -8.57 -11.83 8.47
N ILE A 132 -8.98 -10.70 7.90
CA ILE A 132 -9.78 -9.70 8.60
C ILE A 132 -11.13 -10.28 9.03
N SER A 133 -11.71 -11.21 8.26
CA SER A 133 -12.98 -11.84 8.62
C SER A 133 -12.83 -12.74 9.85
N ASP A 134 -11.75 -13.53 9.93
CA ASP A 134 -11.44 -14.34 11.10
C ASP A 134 -11.19 -13.46 12.32
N TRP A 135 -10.48 -12.34 12.12
CA TRP A 135 -10.20 -11.35 13.16
C TRP A 135 -11.47 -10.73 13.74
N LEU A 136 -12.41 -10.35 12.86
CA LEU A 136 -13.70 -9.77 13.24
C LEU A 136 -14.72 -10.83 13.68
N GLN A 137 -14.33 -12.11 13.72
CA GLN A 137 -15.19 -13.25 14.07
C GLN A 137 -16.45 -13.34 13.19
N GLY A 138 -16.32 -12.97 11.92
CA GLY A 138 -17.42 -12.99 10.97
C GLY A 138 -17.14 -12.13 9.74
N THR A 139 -17.93 -12.35 8.69
CA THR A 139 -17.89 -11.49 7.51
C THR A 139 -18.44 -10.11 7.87
N PRO A 140 -17.68 -9.02 7.67
CA PRO A 140 -18.15 -7.69 8.00
C PRO A 140 -19.43 -7.34 7.23
N LEU A 141 -20.45 -6.86 7.93
CA LEU A 141 -21.68 -6.37 7.31
C LEU A 141 -21.43 -5.15 6.41
N ILE A 142 -20.44 -4.34 6.78
CA ILE A 142 -19.97 -3.20 6.00
C ILE A 142 -18.74 -3.63 5.20
N SER A 143 -18.87 -3.58 3.87
CA SER A 143 -17.81 -4.00 2.95
C SER A 143 -16.51 -3.24 3.18
N ARG A 144 -16.55 -1.93 3.44
CA ARG A 144 -15.37 -1.08 3.65
C ARG A 144 -15.30 -0.58 5.08
N LEU A 145 -14.23 -0.95 5.78
CA LEU A 145 -14.05 -0.63 7.21
C LEU A 145 -13.40 0.74 7.40
N SER A 146 -13.73 1.38 8.52
CA SER A 146 -12.94 2.50 9.05
C SER A 146 -11.54 2.02 9.40
N LEU A 147 -10.54 2.86 9.14
CA LEU A 147 -9.14 2.58 9.45
C LEU A 147 -8.86 2.45 10.95
N SER A 148 -9.71 3.03 11.80
CA SER A 148 -9.66 2.82 13.26
C SER A 148 -9.92 1.37 13.67
N LEU A 149 -10.77 0.65 12.93
CA LEU A 149 -11.05 -0.78 13.14
C LEU A 149 -9.95 -1.66 12.52
N CYS A 150 -9.27 -1.16 11.50
CA CYS A 150 -8.13 -1.82 10.87
C CYS A 150 -6.82 -1.64 11.65
N THR A 151 -6.84 -1.28 12.94
CA THR A 151 -5.61 -1.14 13.74
C THR A 151 -4.82 -2.45 13.76
N LEU A 152 -3.86 -2.53 12.85
CA LEU A 152 -2.82 -3.56 12.72
C LEU A 152 -1.91 -3.69 13.96
N SER A 153 -2.24 -3.01 15.07
CA SER A 153 -1.52 -3.14 16.34
C SER A 153 -1.62 -4.57 16.90
N GLN A 154 -2.73 -5.28 16.67
CA GLN A 154 -2.87 -6.71 16.99
C GLN A 154 -2.32 -7.64 15.89
N TYR A 155 -2.26 -7.17 14.63
CA TYR A 155 -1.67 -7.87 13.49
C TYR A 155 -0.18 -8.22 13.69
N HIS A 156 0.59 -7.36 14.35
CA HIS A 156 2.03 -7.60 14.62
C HIS A 156 2.27 -8.53 15.81
N ARG A 157 1.44 -8.46 16.86
CA ARG A 157 1.61 -9.27 18.08
C ARG A 157 1.51 -10.78 17.81
N ARG A 158 0.76 -11.20 16.78
CA ARG A 158 0.54 -12.61 16.46
C ARG A 158 1.54 -13.20 15.45
N LEU A 159 2.13 -12.37 14.58
CA LEU A 159 3.19 -12.79 13.65
C LEU A 159 4.58 -12.79 14.30
N MET A 160 4.80 -11.94 15.32
CA MET A 160 6.09 -11.76 16.00
C MET A 160 6.22 -12.58 17.30
N THR A 161 5.60 -13.76 17.38
CA THR A 161 5.90 -14.73 18.45
C THR A 161 7.34 -15.25 18.41
N CYS A 162 8.12 -14.85 17.41
CA CYS A 162 9.58 -14.96 17.41
C CYS A 162 10.20 -13.62 17.86
N ASP A 163 10.40 -13.50 19.17
CA ASP A 163 11.09 -12.44 19.93
C ASP A 163 10.61 -10.98 19.72
N GLU A 164 10.33 -10.30 20.83
CA GLU A 164 10.17 -8.83 20.98
C GLU A 164 11.34 -7.99 20.41
N LYS A 165 12.36 -8.62 19.85
CA LYS A 165 13.45 -7.97 19.15
C LYS A 165 12.97 -7.65 17.74
N SER A 166 12.52 -6.41 17.56
CA SER A 166 13.07 -5.54 16.52
C SER A 166 12.11 -4.87 15.52
N SER A 167 10.93 -4.46 15.98
CA SER A 167 10.32 -3.24 15.43
C SER A 167 10.66 -2.08 16.34
N HIS A 168 11.77 -1.41 16.07
CA HIS A 168 12.13 -0.18 16.76
C HIS A 168 11.65 1.01 15.93
N SER A 169 11.04 2.00 16.58
CA SER A 169 10.74 3.29 15.96
C SER A 169 12.00 4.16 15.96
N HIS A 170 12.31 4.74 14.79
CA HIS A 170 13.52 5.53 14.57
C HIS A 170 13.21 6.88 13.95
N THR A 171 14.13 7.82 14.07
CA THR A 171 13.96 9.18 13.56
C THR A 171 14.81 9.47 12.33
N PHE A 172 15.92 8.75 12.16
CA PHE A 172 16.83 8.93 11.03
C PHE A 172 17.44 7.58 10.68
N LEU A 173 17.48 7.26 9.38
CA LEU A 173 18.07 6.04 8.85
C LEU A 173 19.07 6.39 7.76
N HIS A 174 20.18 5.66 7.74
CA HIS A 174 21.22 5.79 6.74
C HIS A 174 21.71 4.41 6.30
N PHE A 175 21.69 4.18 4.99
CA PHE A 175 22.04 2.91 4.36
C PHE A 175 23.25 3.12 3.46
N LYS A 176 24.30 2.36 3.71
CA LYS A 176 25.52 2.41 2.90
C LYS A 176 26.03 1.00 2.65
N LYS A 177 26.33 0.68 1.40
CA LYS A 177 27.03 -0.55 1.06
C LYS A 177 28.55 -0.34 1.09
N THR A 178 29.26 -1.23 1.76
CA THR A 178 30.72 -1.27 1.79
C THR A 178 31.17 -2.69 1.49
N GLY A 179 31.76 -2.90 0.31
CA GLY A 179 32.07 -4.25 -0.18
C GLY A 179 30.79 -5.07 -0.38
N GLY A 180 30.72 -6.25 0.22
CA GLY A 180 29.58 -7.18 0.10
C GLY A 180 28.46 -6.99 1.13
N VAL A 181 28.58 -6.03 2.06
CA VAL A 181 27.69 -5.92 3.23
C VAL A 181 27.09 -4.52 3.32
N TRP A 182 25.82 -4.45 3.71
CA TRP A 182 25.13 -3.21 4.03
C TRP A 182 25.36 -2.82 5.48
N SER A 183 25.72 -1.55 5.70
CA SER A 183 25.67 -0.90 7.00
C SER A 183 24.39 -0.07 7.08
N VAL A 184 23.60 -0.31 8.12
CA VAL A 184 22.34 0.38 8.40
C VAL A 184 22.45 1.04 9.75
N SER A 185 22.52 2.36 9.77
CA SER A 185 22.66 3.13 11.01
C SER A 185 21.57 4.17 11.15
N GLY A 186 21.35 4.62 12.39
CA GLY A 186 20.29 5.58 12.66
C GLY A 186 20.19 5.99 14.11
N LYS A 187 19.14 6.76 14.42
CA LYS A 187 18.77 7.15 15.79
C LYS A 187 17.38 6.64 16.16
N ARG A 188 17.25 6.10 17.36
CA ARG A 188 15.98 5.70 17.98
C ARG A 188 15.22 6.92 18.50
N LEU A 189 13.94 6.72 18.85
CA LEU A 189 13.13 7.76 19.50
C LEU A 189 13.70 8.25 20.84
N ASP A 190 14.39 7.37 21.57
CA ASP A 190 15.10 7.68 22.83
C ASP A 190 16.42 8.45 22.62
N GLY A 191 16.77 8.77 21.37
CA GLY A 191 17.99 9.48 21.01
C GLY A 191 19.24 8.60 20.89
N MET A 192 19.16 7.30 21.24
CA MET A 192 20.30 6.39 21.11
C MET A 192 20.58 6.06 19.65
N SER A 193 21.86 6.13 19.28
CA SER A 193 22.33 5.68 17.97
C SER A 193 22.40 4.16 17.91
N PHE A 194 22.18 3.61 16.72
CA PHE A 194 22.38 2.19 16.45
C PHE A 194 23.09 2.01 15.11
N SER A 195 23.68 0.82 14.94
CA SER A 195 24.27 0.39 13.67
C SER A 195 24.12 -1.12 13.56
N TYR A 196 23.60 -1.58 12.43
CA TYR A 196 23.45 -2.99 12.08
C TYR A 196 24.15 -3.27 10.76
N THR A 197 24.49 -4.54 10.56
CA THR A 197 24.96 -5.04 9.28
C THR A 197 23.95 -6.02 8.70
N ALA A 198 23.77 -6.00 7.38
CA ALA A 198 22.86 -6.88 6.69
C ALA A 198 23.42 -7.31 5.33
N ASN A 199 23.10 -8.54 4.91
CA ASN A 199 23.44 -9.03 3.58
C ASN A 199 22.49 -8.49 2.51
N HIS A 200 21.25 -8.19 2.89
CA HIS A 200 20.21 -7.68 2.00
C HIS A 200 19.48 -6.51 2.67
N VAL A 201 19.05 -5.54 1.86
CA VAL A 201 18.20 -4.43 2.28
C VAL A 201 16.96 -4.42 1.40
N ILE A 202 15.78 -4.40 2.02
CA ILE A 202 14.51 -4.33 1.32
C ILE A 202 13.79 -3.04 1.71
N LEU A 203 13.57 -2.17 0.72
CA LEU A 203 12.90 -0.89 0.89
C LEU A 203 11.38 -1.09 0.85
N ALA A 204 10.76 -1.09 2.04
CA ALA A 204 9.32 -1.18 2.25
C ALA A 204 8.73 0.13 2.80
N CYS A 205 9.27 1.28 2.36
CA CYS A 205 9.03 2.60 2.96
C CYS A 205 7.79 3.33 2.42
N GLY A 206 7.12 2.80 1.40
CA GLY A 206 5.96 3.44 0.77
C GLY A 206 6.30 4.82 0.17
N LEU A 207 5.31 5.71 0.11
CA LEU A 207 5.47 7.09 -0.37
C LEU A 207 5.69 8.03 0.83
N MET A 208 6.91 8.53 0.97
CA MET A 208 7.42 9.16 2.19
C MET A 208 7.08 10.66 2.27
N LYS A 209 7.32 11.40 1.18
CA LYS A 209 7.17 12.86 1.16
C LYS A 209 5.95 13.27 0.34
N LYS A 210 5.31 14.37 0.70
CA LYS A 210 4.32 15.01 -0.17
C LYS A 210 5.02 15.54 -1.41
N ARG A 211 4.35 15.47 -2.56
CA ARG A 211 4.86 16.15 -3.75
C ARG A 211 4.89 17.66 -3.45
N PRO A 212 6.01 18.35 -3.70
CA PRO A 212 6.06 19.78 -3.53
C PRO A 212 5.07 20.42 -4.51
N LEU A 213 4.26 21.34 -4.01
CA LEU A 213 3.76 22.43 -4.84
C LEU A 213 4.90 23.47 -4.84
N GLU A 214 5.14 24.19 -5.93
CA GLU A 214 6.14 25.29 -5.96
C GLU A 214 5.77 26.46 -5.03
N VAL A 215 4.76 26.28 -4.17
CA VAL A 215 4.26 27.24 -3.19
C VAL A 215 4.11 26.54 -1.83
N PHE A 216 4.64 27.18 -0.78
CA PHE A 216 4.62 26.70 0.60
C PHE A 216 3.19 26.56 1.13
N LEU A 217 2.79 25.36 1.57
CA LEU A 217 1.42 25.14 2.08
C LEU A 217 1.36 24.14 3.24
N THR A 218 0.56 24.51 4.24
CA THR A 218 0.27 23.72 5.45
C THR A 218 -0.62 22.51 5.17
N THR A 219 -0.48 21.48 6.00
CA THR A 219 -1.05 20.14 5.78
C THR A 219 -2.53 20.02 6.19
N PHE A 220 -3.31 19.38 5.32
CA PHE A 220 -4.75 19.08 5.37
C PHE A 220 -5.34 18.44 6.65
N ILE A 221 -4.55 17.96 7.62
CA ILE A 221 -5.06 16.97 8.60
C ILE A 221 -5.74 17.56 9.85
N PHE A 222 -5.94 18.88 9.95
CA PHE A 222 -6.49 19.47 11.19
C PHE A 222 -7.67 20.43 11.06
N ILE A 223 -8.20 20.66 9.85
CA ILE A 223 -9.11 21.82 9.67
C ILE A 223 -10.59 21.51 9.85
N ILE A 224 -11.15 20.34 9.54
CA ILE A 224 -12.63 20.23 9.61
C ILE A 224 -13.12 19.87 11.03
N GLN A 225 -12.47 18.95 11.74
CA GLN A 225 -12.83 18.60 13.12
C GLN A 225 -12.59 19.74 14.14
N ARG A 226 -11.71 20.70 13.84
CA ARG A 226 -11.39 21.82 14.76
C ARG A 226 -12.16 23.10 14.47
N TYR A 227 -12.86 23.16 13.34
CA TYR A 227 -13.52 24.38 12.85
C TYR A 227 -15.02 24.16 12.58
N SER A 228 -15.72 23.54 13.54
CA SER A 228 -17.19 23.47 13.64
C SER A 228 -17.91 24.85 13.66
N TYR A 229 -17.19 25.95 13.43
CA TYR A 229 -17.65 27.34 13.54
C TYR A 229 -17.48 28.17 12.26
N VAL A 230 -17.00 27.60 11.16
CA VAL A 230 -16.62 28.40 9.99
C VAL A 230 -17.71 28.38 8.92
N TYR A 231 -18.82 29.05 9.22
CA TYR A 231 -19.96 29.23 8.30
C TYR A 231 -19.69 30.28 7.18
N SER A 232 -18.46 30.79 7.02
CA SER A 232 -18.18 31.92 6.12
C SER A 232 -16.91 31.78 5.27
N VAL A 233 -16.26 30.62 5.24
CA VAL A 233 -15.01 30.42 4.49
C VAL A 233 -15.20 29.48 3.31
N ARG A 234 -14.57 29.82 2.19
CA ARG A 234 -14.42 28.94 1.04
C ARG A 234 -13.12 28.14 1.14
N VAL A 235 -13.21 26.81 0.97
CA VAL A 235 -12.06 25.90 0.90
C VAL A 235 -11.64 25.71 -0.55
N VAL A 236 -10.34 25.83 -0.83
CA VAL A 236 -9.77 25.51 -2.15
C VAL A 236 -9.14 24.13 -2.09
N VAL A 237 -9.61 23.21 -2.93
CA VAL A 237 -9.06 21.84 -3.04
C VAL A 237 -8.27 21.71 -4.34
N VAL A 238 -7.07 21.15 -4.28
CA VAL A 238 -6.16 20.99 -5.42
C VAL A 238 -5.84 19.53 -5.63
N GLY A 239 -6.15 19.01 -6.81
CA GLY A 239 -5.91 17.62 -7.18
C GLY A 239 -7.14 16.99 -7.81
N ASP A 240 -7.00 15.80 -8.36
CA ASP A 240 -8.06 15.10 -9.11
C ASP A 240 -8.10 13.59 -8.81
N GLY A 241 -7.63 13.22 -7.61
CA GLY A 241 -7.53 11.85 -7.13
C GLY A 241 -8.50 11.54 -6.00
N ILE A 242 -8.35 10.37 -5.40
CA ILE A 242 -9.21 9.89 -4.30
C ILE A 242 -9.17 10.84 -3.11
N THR A 243 -7.97 11.29 -2.71
CA THR A 243 -7.81 12.23 -1.58
C THR A 243 -8.46 13.59 -1.84
N SER A 244 -8.49 14.10 -3.08
CA SER A 244 -9.22 15.35 -3.37
C SER A 244 -10.72 15.13 -3.36
N ALA A 245 -11.20 13.97 -3.83
CA ALA A 245 -12.61 13.61 -3.75
C ALA A 245 -13.10 13.51 -2.30
N ASP A 246 -12.32 12.90 -1.40
CA ASP A 246 -12.63 12.88 0.04
C ASP A 246 -12.68 14.29 0.63
N ALA A 247 -11.74 15.17 0.28
CA ALA A 247 -11.73 16.54 0.75
C ALA A 247 -12.99 17.32 0.31
N VAL A 248 -13.36 17.20 -0.96
CA VAL A 248 -14.59 17.82 -1.49
C VAL A 248 -15.81 17.25 -0.77
N ARG A 249 -15.91 15.91 -0.65
CA ARG A 249 -17.03 15.23 0.00
C ARG A 249 -17.25 15.76 1.42
N VAL A 250 -16.20 15.74 2.25
CA VAL A 250 -16.30 16.20 3.65
C VAL A 250 -16.71 17.66 3.72
N CYS A 251 -16.18 18.53 2.86
CA CYS A 251 -16.61 19.94 2.82
C CYS A 251 -18.10 20.07 2.48
N LEU A 252 -18.58 19.34 1.48
CA LEU A 252 -19.99 19.41 1.07
C LEU A 252 -20.94 18.82 2.12
N GLU A 253 -20.55 17.74 2.80
CA GLU A 253 -21.31 17.15 3.93
C GLU A 253 -21.48 18.12 5.10
N HIS A 254 -20.56 19.08 5.26
CA HIS A 254 -20.59 20.10 6.31
C HIS A 254 -21.03 21.48 5.79
N GLU A 255 -21.66 21.54 4.62
CA GLU A 255 -22.16 22.78 4.01
C GLU A 255 -21.08 23.86 3.78
N VAL A 256 -19.82 23.45 3.58
CA VAL A 256 -18.70 24.35 3.32
C VAL A 256 -18.52 24.58 1.81
N PRO A 257 -18.52 25.84 1.32
CA PRO A 257 -18.23 26.15 -0.08
C PRO A 257 -16.84 25.68 -0.54
N VAL A 258 -16.77 25.00 -1.68
CA VAL A 258 -15.53 24.45 -2.25
C VAL A 258 -15.23 25.01 -3.63
N LEU A 259 -13.99 25.46 -3.84
CA LEU A 259 -13.39 25.65 -5.15
C LEU A 259 -12.40 24.52 -5.44
N HIS A 260 -12.75 23.63 -6.36
CA HIS A 260 -11.94 22.47 -6.74
C HIS A 260 -11.12 22.75 -8.00
N LEU A 261 -9.81 22.87 -7.83
CA LEU A 261 -8.83 23.13 -8.87
C LEU A 261 -8.19 21.82 -9.34
N MET A 262 -8.30 21.55 -10.63
CA MET A 262 -7.77 20.36 -11.27
C MET A 262 -6.84 20.75 -12.41
N ARG A 263 -5.60 20.26 -12.37
CA ARG A 263 -4.60 20.52 -13.42
C ARG A 263 -4.99 19.90 -14.75
N ARG A 264 -5.61 18.72 -14.71
CA ARG A 264 -6.06 18.00 -15.91
C ARG A 264 -7.26 18.71 -16.55
N THR A 265 -7.38 18.57 -17.87
CA THR A 265 -8.59 18.98 -18.61
C THR A 265 -9.76 18.05 -18.28
N GLU A 266 -10.99 18.48 -18.57
CA GLU A 266 -12.17 17.64 -18.38
C GLU A 266 -12.05 16.27 -19.09
N ARG A 267 -11.60 16.28 -20.35
CA ARG A 267 -11.38 15.06 -21.15
C ARG A 267 -10.36 14.12 -20.51
N GLN A 268 -9.33 14.67 -19.87
CA GLN A 268 -8.34 13.86 -19.17
C GLN A 268 -8.90 13.27 -17.86
N ILE A 269 -9.76 14.02 -17.15
CA ILE A 269 -10.41 13.55 -15.91
C ILE A 269 -11.40 12.41 -16.17
N GLN A 270 -12.04 12.39 -17.34
CA GLN A 270 -12.91 11.27 -17.75
C GLN A 270 -12.17 9.92 -17.78
N ASN A 271 -10.84 9.94 -17.84
CA ASN A 271 -9.97 8.76 -17.82
C ASN A 271 -9.16 8.65 -16.49
N SER A 272 -9.58 9.35 -15.45
CA SER A 272 -8.93 9.34 -14.14
C SER A 272 -9.13 8.02 -13.38
N VAL A 273 -8.53 7.90 -12.19
CA VAL A 273 -8.75 6.75 -11.31
C VAL A 273 -10.22 6.64 -10.90
N LEU A 274 -10.86 7.78 -10.65
CA LEU A 274 -12.25 7.83 -10.19
C LEU A 274 -13.24 7.30 -11.24
N SER A 275 -12.93 7.45 -12.54
CA SER A 275 -13.80 6.94 -13.60
C SER A 275 -13.81 5.41 -13.70
N ARG A 276 -12.80 4.74 -13.12
CA ARG A 276 -12.70 3.27 -13.06
C ARG A 276 -13.33 2.67 -11.82
N LEU A 277 -13.73 3.49 -10.85
CA LEU A 277 -14.42 3.00 -9.66
C LEU A 277 -15.87 2.62 -10.03
N SER A 278 -16.30 1.44 -9.58
CA SER A 278 -17.68 0.98 -9.76
C SER A 278 -18.68 1.98 -9.16
N PRO A 279 -19.64 2.51 -9.95
CA PRO A 279 -20.66 3.41 -9.43
C PRO A 279 -21.50 2.79 -8.32
N LEU A 280 -21.66 1.46 -8.29
CA LEU A 280 -22.45 0.75 -7.29
C LEU A 280 -21.72 0.63 -5.95
N HIS A 281 -20.41 0.34 -5.98
CA HIS A 281 -19.63 0.09 -4.76
C HIS A 281 -18.99 1.36 -4.16
N TYR A 282 -18.82 2.39 -4.99
CA TYR A 282 -18.11 3.64 -4.65
C TYR A 282 -18.99 4.86 -4.95
N LEU A 283 -20.25 4.83 -4.52
CA LEU A 283 -21.25 5.87 -4.77
C LEU A 283 -20.75 7.25 -4.36
N GLU A 284 -20.08 7.36 -3.22
CA GLU A 284 -19.57 8.62 -2.68
C GLU A 284 -18.47 9.21 -3.58
N TYR A 285 -17.54 8.39 -4.08
CA TYR A 285 -16.54 8.85 -5.05
C TYR A 285 -17.14 9.13 -6.41
N HIS A 286 -18.12 8.34 -6.83
CA HIS A 286 -18.80 8.53 -8.11
C HIS A 286 -19.59 9.84 -8.13
N SER A 287 -20.21 10.23 -7.02
CA SER A 287 -20.91 11.51 -6.89
C SER A 287 -19.97 12.69 -7.11
N ILE A 288 -18.79 12.68 -6.48
CA ILE A 288 -17.77 13.72 -6.67
C ILE A 288 -17.20 13.69 -8.08
N TYR A 289 -16.95 12.50 -8.64
CA TYR A 289 -16.50 12.36 -10.02
C TYR A 289 -17.48 13.02 -11.00
N ARG A 290 -18.79 12.81 -10.84
CA ARG A 290 -19.82 13.44 -11.69
C ARG A 290 -19.83 14.96 -11.56
N LEU A 291 -19.60 15.51 -10.36
CA LEU A 291 -19.37 16.95 -10.17
C LEU A 291 -18.11 17.44 -10.91
N MET A 292 -17.00 16.68 -10.80
CA MET A 292 -15.72 16.99 -11.45
C MET A 292 -15.83 17.04 -12.97
N ILE A 293 -16.56 16.11 -13.60
CA ILE A 293 -16.76 16.10 -15.06
C ILE A 293 -17.99 16.92 -15.51
N GLY A 294 -18.68 17.58 -14.57
CA GLY A 294 -19.83 18.44 -14.87
C GLY A 294 -21.08 17.75 -15.37
N LYS A 295 -21.23 16.46 -15.12
CA LYS A 295 -22.52 15.78 -15.25
C LYS A 295 -23.52 16.23 -14.20
N ASP A 296 -23.02 16.56 -13.00
CA ASP A 296 -23.83 17.08 -11.91
C ASP A 296 -23.33 18.47 -11.47
N SER A 297 -24.18 19.17 -10.73
CA SER A 297 -23.88 20.47 -10.10
C SER A 297 -24.29 20.45 -8.63
N HIS A 298 -23.61 21.27 -7.83
CA HIS A 298 -23.94 21.47 -6.42
C HIS A 298 -23.75 22.96 -6.08
N PRO A 299 -24.67 23.63 -5.36
CA PRO A 299 -24.61 25.08 -5.11
C PRO A 299 -23.31 25.53 -4.44
N LEU A 300 -22.77 24.69 -3.57
CA LEU A 300 -21.53 24.94 -2.83
C LEU A 300 -20.26 24.47 -3.55
N TYR A 301 -20.35 23.94 -4.76
CA TYR A 301 -19.22 23.37 -5.48
C TYR A 301 -18.91 24.11 -6.77
N VAL A 302 -17.70 24.66 -6.86
CA VAL A 302 -17.16 25.28 -8.06
C VAL A 302 -15.95 24.50 -8.55
N LYS A 303 -15.95 24.06 -9.81
CA LYS A 303 -14.80 23.40 -10.43
C LYS A 303 -14.03 24.33 -11.36
N ARG A 304 -12.71 24.08 -11.48
CA ARG A 304 -11.83 24.65 -12.51
C ARG A 304 -10.89 23.57 -13.04
N HIS A 305 -10.96 23.30 -14.34
CA HIS A 305 -10.04 22.40 -15.04
C HIS A 305 -8.87 23.17 -15.65
N ALA A 306 -7.87 22.44 -16.16
CA ALA A 306 -6.73 23.03 -16.85
C ALA A 306 -6.08 24.17 -16.05
N SER A 307 -6.10 24.05 -14.71
CA SER A 307 -5.71 25.12 -13.80
C SER A 307 -4.47 24.72 -13.02
N SER A 308 -3.48 25.61 -13.01
CA SER A 308 -2.26 25.48 -12.21
C SER A 308 -2.19 26.63 -11.22
N ILE A 309 -1.68 26.35 -10.03
CA ILE A 309 -1.40 27.38 -9.03
C ILE A 309 -0.06 28.02 -9.39
N ILE A 310 -0.05 29.33 -9.55
CA ILE A 310 1.15 30.12 -9.86
C ILE A 310 1.72 30.74 -8.58
N SER A 311 0.86 31.25 -7.71
CA SER A 311 1.20 31.81 -6.42
C SER A 311 0.05 31.63 -5.43
N VAL A 312 0.36 31.70 -4.14
CA VAL A 312 -0.62 31.77 -3.05
C VAL A 312 -0.23 32.98 -2.21
N ASP A 313 -1.17 33.91 -2.06
CA ASP A 313 -0.99 35.08 -1.20
C ASP A 313 -1.72 34.83 0.13
N GLU A 314 -0.93 34.64 1.19
CA GLU A 314 -1.41 34.40 2.55
C GLU A 314 -2.15 35.61 3.15
N ASN A 315 -1.98 36.81 2.58
CA ASN A 315 -2.60 38.04 3.07
C ASN A 315 -3.98 38.32 2.46
N SER A 316 -4.46 37.48 1.53
CA SER A 316 -5.79 37.68 0.94
C SER A 316 -6.87 37.11 1.86
N GLU A 317 -7.66 37.97 2.50
CA GLU A 317 -8.76 37.61 3.42
C GLU A 317 -9.86 36.72 2.80
N LYS A 318 -9.82 36.47 1.48
CA LYS A 318 -10.88 35.78 0.71
C LYS A 318 -10.70 34.26 0.57
N CYS A 319 -9.54 33.71 0.94
CA CYS A 319 -9.28 32.27 0.84
C CYS A 319 -8.69 31.73 2.14
N SER A 320 -9.53 31.28 3.07
CA SER A 320 -9.06 30.95 4.41
C SER A 320 -8.55 29.51 4.56
N LEU A 321 -8.68 28.66 3.52
CA LEU A 321 -8.04 27.34 3.52
C LEU A 321 -7.70 26.78 2.14
N LEU A 322 -6.45 26.30 2.01
CA LEU A 322 -5.96 25.57 0.83
C LEU A 322 -5.61 24.12 1.19
N VAL A 323 -6.20 23.20 0.43
CA VAL A 323 -6.08 21.75 0.59
C VAL A 323 -5.36 21.16 -0.62
N VAL A 324 -4.16 20.63 -0.39
CA VAL A 324 -3.29 20.12 -1.46
C VAL A 324 -3.28 18.60 -1.49
N CYS A 325 -3.90 18.03 -2.52
CA CYS A 325 -4.11 16.59 -2.73
C CYS A 325 -3.40 16.10 -4.02
N ILE A 326 -2.14 16.50 -4.22
CA ILE A 326 -1.37 16.18 -5.44
C ILE A 326 -0.51 14.91 -5.33
N GLY A 327 -0.71 14.13 -4.26
CA GLY A 327 -0.03 12.86 -4.04
C GLY A 327 1.32 12.97 -3.33
N ARG A 328 2.00 11.82 -3.24
CA ARG A 328 3.27 11.63 -2.53
C ARG A 328 4.33 11.02 -3.44
N VAL A 329 5.58 11.03 -3.00
CA VAL A 329 6.74 10.40 -3.64
C VAL A 329 7.60 9.69 -2.60
N SER A 330 8.26 8.62 -3.01
CA SER A 330 9.38 8.05 -2.26
C SER A 330 10.61 8.89 -2.53
N ASP A 331 11.36 9.23 -1.49
CA ASP A 331 12.56 10.04 -1.58
C ASP A 331 13.58 9.46 -0.60
N PHE A 332 14.71 9.02 -1.16
CA PHE A 332 15.79 8.39 -0.43
C PHE A 332 17.06 9.26 -0.42
N ASP A 333 16.98 10.51 -0.86
CA ASP A 333 18.10 11.45 -0.81
C ASP A 333 18.53 11.66 0.65
N GLY A 334 19.82 11.44 0.91
CA GLY A 334 20.41 11.48 2.25
C GLY A 334 20.17 10.22 3.11
N ILE A 335 19.27 9.32 2.68
CA ILE A 335 18.96 8.06 3.36
C ILE A 335 19.76 6.91 2.76
N LEU A 336 19.72 6.76 1.43
CA LEU A 336 20.40 5.68 0.71
C LEU A 336 21.63 6.24 -0.02
N VAL A 337 22.82 5.82 0.37
CA VAL A 337 24.07 6.27 -0.25
C VAL A 337 24.29 5.51 -1.55
N GLY A 338 24.19 6.22 -2.66
CA GLY A 338 24.37 5.69 -4.01
C GLY A 338 23.25 6.13 -4.93
N LYS A 339 23.34 5.78 -6.21
CA LYS A 339 22.24 5.93 -7.16
C LYS A 339 21.78 4.55 -7.56
N TYR A 340 20.51 4.28 -7.34
CA TYR A 340 19.91 2.99 -7.60
C TYR A 340 18.65 3.16 -8.43
N THR A 341 18.55 2.36 -9.47
CA THR A 341 17.36 2.19 -10.29
C THR A 341 16.81 0.79 -10.07
N PHE A 342 15.55 0.57 -10.46
CA PHE A 342 14.84 -0.65 -10.11
C PHE A 342 13.93 -1.10 -11.25
N THR A 343 14.12 -2.35 -11.66
CA THR A 343 13.21 -3.09 -12.54
C THR A 343 12.41 -4.08 -11.69
N GLY A 344 11.08 -3.94 -11.71
CA GLY A 344 10.20 -4.67 -10.80
C GLY A 344 10.55 -4.40 -9.33
N TYR A 345 10.86 -5.47 -8.60
CA TYR A 345 11.19 -5.46 -7.17
C TYR A 345 12.69 -5.41 -6.87
N HIS A 346 13.56 -5.46 -7.88
CA HIS A 346 15.01 -5.58 -7.70
C HIS A 346 15.74 -4.33 -8.20
N SER A 347 16.86 -3.99 -7.55
CA SER A 347 17.77 -2.96 -8.06
C SER A 347 18.58 -3.51 -9.23
N GLU A 348 18.83 -2.65 -10.23
CA GLU A 348 19.62 -2.98 -11.41
C GLU A 348 21.13 -3.00 -11.12
N GLU A 349 21.57 -2.19 -10.17
CA GLU A 349 22.97 -2.05 -9.77
C GLU A 349 23.37 -3.02 -8.67
N ASP A 350 22.40 -3.48 -7.87
CA ASP A 350 22.68 -4.30 -6.70
C ASP A 350 21.59 -5.35 -6.40
N PRO A 351 21.85 -6.65 -6.64
CA PRO A 351 20.85 -7.70 -6.42
C PRO A 351 20.49 -7.90 -4.94
N THR A 352 21.29 -7.34 -4.01
CA THR A 352 21.01 -7.39 -2.57
C THR A 352 20.13 -6.24 -2.07
N LEU A 353 19.81 -5.29 -2.96
CA LEU A 353 18.87 -4.20 -2.71
C LEU A 353 17.56 -4.46 -3.46
N MET A 354 16.45 -4.51 -2.72
CA MET A 354 15.13 -4.78 -3.27
C MET A 354 14.13 -3.74 -2.77
N ARG A 355 12.95 -3.69 -3.39
CA ARG A 355 11.83 -2.82 -2.98
C ARG A 355 10.51 -3.56 -3.03
N VAL A 356 9.58 -3.17 -2.16
CA VAL A 356 8.20 -3.69 -2.15
C VAL A 356 7.21 -2.58 -1.82
N GLY A 357 5.92 -2.85 -2.08
CA GLY A 357 4.84 -1.92 -1.73
C GLY A 357 4.76 -0.72 -2.65
N SER A 358 4.28 0.42 -2.13
CA SER A 358 3.99 1.59 -2.98
C SER A 358 5.22 2.19 -3.66
N PHE A 359 6.43 1.98 -3.12
CA PHE A 359 7.67 2.36 -3.80
C PHE A 359 7.95 1.47 -5.03
N ALA A 360 7.56 0.20 -4.97
CA ALA A 360 7.57 -0.68 -6.13
C ALA A 360 6.38 -0.41 -7.08
N GLY A 361 5.35 0.30 -6.66
CA GLY A 361 4.13 0.58 -7.44
C GLY A 361 2.87 -0.12 -6.92
N ASP A 362 2.98 -0.97 -5.90
CA ASP A 362 1.83 -1.63 -5.27
C ASP A 362 1.19 -0.70 -4.24
N ASN A 363 0.16 0.02 -4.67
CA ASN A 363 -0.45 1.07 -3.84
C ASN A 363 -1.60 0.58 -2.94
N LEU A 364 -2.12 -0.63 -3.19
CA LEU A 364 -3.24 -1.22 -2.45
C LEU A 364 -2.80 -2.51 -1.77
N VAL A 365 -3.26 -2.74 -0.53
CA VAL A 365 -2.95 -3.96 0.25
C VAL A 365 -3.17 -5.22 -0.57
N ARG A 366 -4.29 -5.26 -1.31
CA ARG A 366 -4.66 -6.32 -2.26
C ARG A 366 -3.45 -6.80 -3.09
N TYR A 367 -2.70 -5.86 -3.69
CA TYR A 367 -1.61 -6.17 -4.61
C TYR A 367 -0.23 -6.25 -3.94
N ILE A 368 -0.05 -5.59 -2.79
CA ILE A 368 1.22 -5.56 -2.06
C ILE A 368 1.71 -6.96 -1.69
N VAL A 369 0.80 -7.83 -1.26
CA VAL A 369 1.16 -9.16 -0.75
C VAL A 369 1.77 -10.04 -1.83
N GLY A 370 1.26 -9.95 -3.06
CA GLY A 370 1.81 -10.68 -4.21
C GLY A 370 3.25 -10.27 -4.54
N GLY A 371 3.58 -8.98 -4.44
CA GLY A 371 4.96 -8.51 -4.59
C GLY A 371 5.88 -8.92 -3.43
N CYS A 372 5.36 -8.94 -2.21
CA CYS A 372 6.09 -9.47 -1.06
C CYS A 372 6.38 -10.98 -1.19
N LEU A 373 5.45 -11.76 -1.74
CA LEU A 373 5.65 -13.18 -2.02
C LEU A 373 6.79 -13.39 -3.04
N ASP A 374 6.82 -12.58 -4.10
CA ASP A 374 7.88 -12.65 -5.12
C ASP A 374 9.28 -12.38 -4.53
N VAL A 375 9.39 -11.31 -3.73
CA VAL A 375 10.63 -10.98 -3.02
C VAL A 375 11.03 -12.08 -2.03
N ALA A 376 10.07 -12.65 -1.29
CA ALA A 376 10.34 -13.75 -0.37
C ALA A 376 10.83 -15.02 -1.11
N ARG A 377 10.21 -15.38 -2.24
CA ARG A 377 10.63 -16.48 -3.12
C ARG A 377 12.09 -16.33 -3.53
N SER A 378 12.44 -15.14 -4.01
CA SER A 378 13.81 -14.81 -4.42
C SER A 378 14.82 -15.00 -3.29
N LEU A 379 14.49 -14.53 -2.08
CA LEU A 379 15.35 -14.70 -0.90
C LEU A 379 15.47 -16.16 -0.47
N HIS A 380 14.36 -16.91 -0.36
CA HIS A 380 14.40 -18.33 0.02
C HIS A 380 15.23 -19.16 -0.97
N ASN A 381 15.08 -18.93 -2.27
CA ASN A 381 15.86 -19.64 -3.29
C ASN A 381 17.36 -19.35 -3.14
N LEU A 382 17.74 -18.10 -2.87
CA LEU A 382 19.13 -17.70 -2.68
C LEU A 382 19.75 -18.36 -1.44
N TYR A 383 19.05 -18.38 -0.31
CA TYR A 383 19.56 -19.00 0.92
C TYR A 383 19.53 -20.54 0.88
N ARG A 384 18.56 -21.13 0.15
CA ARG A 384 18.53 -22.57 -0.11
C ARG A 384 19.76 -23.03 -0.92
N ASN A 385 20.08 -22.33 -2.01
CA ASN A 385 21.22 -22.67 -2.86
C ASN A 385 22.56 -22.53 -2.12
N LYS A 386 22.71 -21.52 -1.26
CA LYS A 386 23.91 -21.36 -0.43
C LYS A 386 24.12 -22.55 0.52
N ASN A 387 23.06 -23.01 1.17
CA ASN A 387 23.15 -24.17 2.06
C ASN A 387 23.48 -25.45 1.29
N SER A 388 22.94 -25.63 0.09
CA SER A 388 23.27 -26.79 -0.77
C SER A 388 24.69 -26.75 -1.34
N SER A 389 25.29 -25.56 -1.51
CA SER A 389 26.68 -25.41 -2.00
C SER A 389 27.74 -25.48 -0.90
N ALA A 390 27.32 -25.42 0.37
CA ALA A 390 28.19 -25.50 1.54
C ALA A 390 28.23 -26.92 2.17
N MET A 391 27.35 -27.82 1.70
CA MET A 391 27.42 -29.27 1.89
C MET A 391 28.15 -29.90 0.70
#